data_AF-A0A1I1KWI9-F1
#
_entry.id   AF-A0A1I1KWI9-F1
#
_cell.length_a   1.000
_cell.length_b   1.000
_cell.length_c   1.000
_cell.angle_alpha   90.00
_cell.angle_beta   90.00
_cell.angle_gamma   90.00
#
_symmetry.space_group_name_H-M   'P 1'
#
loop_
_entity.id
_entity.type
_entity.pdbx_description
1 polymer ?
#
loop_
_entity_poly.entity_id
_entity_poly.type
_entity_poly.pdbx_seq_one_letter_code
_entity_poly.pdbx_strand_id
1 'polypeptide(L)'
;MKRPIFSMILGFVLVASCDKQFETPPHPGRMIKEFKLESGQVGAATIYREGDVFKILVRVDSKTDLTNITPIITISDQATISPESGKPIDVSATKTVIYTVTSASGLSRQWEVEFRVYESGITDYDTYSIATSTGLVLQTAGNMDFNEKYWANATMTVAAAEATTAENLQRWQEWDLIYHTTENDVRYYQLRNLNSGMFLQAADAGAPVTQNPELKTNADLQLWQIEESTETGQYEISNKANGLYLTLSGLGVANLTVVNAEKQESERQRWTLTKLPKDSYRDGDVTQFFARTTGSVAFDQGTSIPLSDGRILWVTQDAWYEGNLTPNGRLYGDRFISYTNSIIIQSTIDNWDPRSPMMTRQGAHHNIGNICPIPAGAGRNWVGPGVELGDYVYLHGGEGNGLDDTDQAIYKLKKESGNEWNQVERLAIPGMTGQLDISYKDGMVKSGDGYVYVYGERAKPETFGYNTLLYVARFPHENPTSWTFWDGTTWASAPSTASAAVIGEGNGTNNFGYLNGKYLHLTMDQGFYCGIPSLNMYISTSASPTGPFTEPKLVYSFSEYYKGYNARVYTPIIHAASQNGKNELLLTYSINFGACAENNENNVKEDDGNLDPYYYRVKGVRVPYEMIGL
;
A
#
# COMPACT_ATOMS: atom_id res chain seq x y z
N MET A 1 12.23 31.26 92.57
CA MET A 1 10.76 31.03 92.60
C MET A 1 10.07 32.32 92.14
N LYS A 2 9.10 32.23 91.20
CA LYS A 2 8.31 33.32 90.55
C LYS A 2 9.00 34.12 89.41
N ARG A 3 8.21 34.32 88.33
CA ARG A 3 8.48 34.89 86.97
C ARG A 3 8.80 36.41 86.95
N PRO A 4 9.26 36.99 85.82
CA PRO A 4 8.34 37.66 84.84
C PRO A 4 8.73 37.42 83.35
N ILE A 5 7.80 37.20 82.40
CA ILE A 5 7.00 38.15 81.57
C ILE A 5 7.83 39.01 80.61
N PHE A 6 7.65 38.78 79.29
CA PHE A 6 7.74 39.82 78.27
C PHE A 6 6.68 39.56 77.19
N SER A 7 5.72 40.49 77.06
CA SER A 7 4.70 40.54 76.02
C SER A 7 5.23 41.34 74.82
N MET A 8 4.92 40.89 73.60
CA MET A 8 5.03 41.74 72.41
C MET A 8 3.73 41.60 71.59
N ILE A 9 3.09 42.75 71.40
CA ILE A 9 1.80 42.96 70.74
C ILE A 9 2.01 42.98 69.23
N LEU A 10 1.27 42.16 68.48
CA LEU A 10 1.25 42.16 67.02
C LEU A 10 -0.02 42.88 66.55
N GLY A 11 0.17 44.01 65.84
CA GLY A 11 -0.92 44.82 65.28
C GLY A 11 -1.53 44.17 64.03
N PHE A 12 -2.86 44.08 64.01
CA PHE A 12 -3.67 43.64 62.87
C PHE A 12 -3.90 44.82 61.91
N VAL A 13 -3.45 44.71 60.66
CA VAL A 13 -3.85 45.60 59.55
C VAL A 13 -4.84 44.82 58.68
N LEU A 14 -6.08 45.28 58.65
CA LEU A 14 -7.13 44.78 57.75
C LEU A 14 -6.95 45.44 56.37
N VAL A 15 -6.55 44.66 55.38
CA VAL A 15 -6.59 45.04 53.96
C VAL A 15 -7.81 44.38 53.35
N ALA A 16 -8.81 45.17 52.95
CA ALA A 16 -9.93 44.72 52.15
C ALA A 16 -9.44 44.50 50.70
N SER A 17 -9.40 43.25 50.26
CA SER A 17 -9.15 42.88 48.86
C SER A 17 -10.49 42.63 48.16
N CYS A 18 -10.75 43.35 47.07
CA CYS A 18 -11.83 43.03 46.13
C CYS A 18 -11.47 41.75 45.37
N ASP A 19 -12.23 40.67 45.54
CA ASP A 19 -12.19 39.52 44.63
C ASP A 19 -12.82 39.93 43.29
N LYS A 20 -11.99 40.20 42.27
CA LYS A 20 -12.44 40.05 40.88
C LYS A 20 -12.47 38.56 40.60
N GLN A 21 -13.67 37.98 40.49
CA GLN A 21 -13.85 36.62 39.97
C GLN A 21 -13.13 36.50 38.63
N PHE A 22 -12.23 35.52 38.54
CA PHE A 22 -11.56 35.16 37.29
C PHE A 22 -12.57 34.44 36.40
N GLU A 23 -13.17 35.14 35.44
CA GLU A 23 -13.99 34.49 34.41
C GLU A 23 -13.07 33.74 33.44
N THR A 24 -13.22 32.42 33.37
CA THR A 24 -12.53 31.60 32.36
C THR A 24 -12.93 32.05 30.96
N PRO A 25 -11.97 32.32 30.05
CA PRO A 25 -12.30 32.70 28.68
C PRO A 25 -13.14 31.60 28.02
N PRO A 26 -14.09 31.98 27.15
CA PRO A 26 -15.03 31.01 26.56
C PRO A 26 -14.31 29.94 25.74
N HIS A 27 -14.76 28.68 25.89
CA HIS A 27 -14.11 27.51 25.31
C HIS A 27 -14.18 27.52 23.77
N PRO A 28 -13.06 27.31 23.04
CA PRO A 28 -13.03 27.38 21.57
C PRO A 28 -13.46 26.08 20.87
N GLY A 29 -13.82 25.04 21.63
CA GLY A 29 -14.21 23.72 21.11
C GLY A 29 -15.43 23.79 20.18
N ARG A 30 -15.28 23.19 18.98
CA ARG A 30 -16.29 23.17 17.90
C ARG A 30 -16.36 21.81 17.20
N MET A 31 -16.17 20.76 17.99
CA MET A 31 -16.18 19.37 17.58
C MET A 31 -17.57 18.75 17.73
N ILE A 32 -17.97 17.94 16.75
CA ILE A 32 -18.92 16.85 16.97
C ILE A 32 -18.12 15.68 17.57
N LYS A 33 -18.53 15.21 18.75
CA LYS A 33 -17.89 14.12 19.49
C LYS A 33 -18.56 12.77 19.20
N GLU A 34 -19.86 12.78 18.95
CA GLU A 34 -20.67 11.61 18.62
C GLU A 34 -21.82 12.03 17.72
N PHE A 35 -22.15 11.19 16.74
CA PHE A 35 -23.33 11.31 15.91
C PHE A 35 -24.03 9.95 15.86
N LYS A 36 -25.31 9.91 16.20
CA LYS A 36 -26.14 8.71 16.06
C LYS A 36 -27.55 9.06 15.63
N LEU A 37 -28.27 8.13 15.04
CA LEU A 37 -29.70 8.29 14.76
C LEU A 37 -30.53 7.68 15.89
N GLU A 38 -31.72 8.24 16.10
CA GLU A 38 -32.71 7.67 17.01
C GLU A 38 -33.12 6.24 16.61
N SER A 39 -33.21 5.97 15.31
CA SER A 39 -33.47 4.64 14.75
C SER A 39 -32.93 4.51 13.32
N GLY A 40 -32.87 3.28 12.83
CA GLY A 40 -32.50 2.98 11.44
C GLY A 40 -31.00 3.05 11.13
N GLN A 41 -30.14 3.48 12.06
CA GLN A 41 -28.70 3.47 11.84
C GLN A 41 -28.12 2.05 11.92
N VAL A 42 -27.21 1.73 11.00
CA VAL A 42 -26.43 0.49 11.00
C VAL A 42 -25.00 0.82 11.42
N GLY A 43 -24.54 0.21 12.52
CA GLY A 43 -23.20 0.46 13.08
C GLY A 43 -23.03 1.86 13.68
N ALA A 44 -21.80 2.19 14.10
CA ALA A 44 -21.44 3.54 14.57
C ALA A 44 -21.23 4.49 13.38
N ALA A 45 -21.46 5.79 13.59
CA ALA A 45 -21.12 6.80 12.58
C ALA A 45 -19.59 6.99 12.52
N THR A 46 -19.04 7.12 11.31
CA THR A 46 -17.61 7.36 11.11
C THR A 46 -17.36 8.86 11.08
N ILE A 47 -16.51 9.35 11.98
CA ILE A 47 -16.10 10.76 12.03
C ILE A 47 -14.67 10.87 11.49
N TYR A 48 -14.46 11.67 10.45
CA TYR A 48 -13.17 11.79 9.76
C TYR A 48 -12.93 13.22 9.25
N ARG A 49 -11.75 13.43 8.66
CA ARG A 49 -11.36 14.70 8.04
C ARG A 49 -10.80 14.43 6.64
N GLU A 50 -11.17 15.28 5.68
CA GLU A 50 -10.66 15.25 4.32
C GLU A 50 -10.13 16.65 3.98
N GLY A 51 -8.81 16.80 3.91
CA GLY A 51 -8.17 18.12 3.84
C GLY A 51 -8.55 19.00 5.04
N ASP A 52 -9.18 20.15 4.80
CA ASP A 52 -9.69 21.05 5.85
C ASP A 52 -11.18 20.84 6.20
N VAL A 53 -11.84 19.87 5.55
CA VAL A 53 -13.26 19.61 5.72
C VAL A 53 -13.47 18.52 6.79
N PHE A 54 -14.38 18.78 7.73
CA PHE A 54 -14.79 17.82 8.76
C PHE A 54 -16.03 17.09 8.30
N LYS A 55 -16.02 15.75 8.39
CA LYS A 55 -17.06 14.93 7.79
C LYS A 55 -17.53 13.81 8.71
N ILE A 56 -18.77 13.37 8.50
CA ILE A 56 -19.40 12.25 9.19
C ILE A 56 -20.11 11.38 8.17
N LEU A 57 -19.90 10.06 8.21
CA LEU A 57 -20.65 9.09 7.43
C LEU A 57 -21.59 8.31 8.35
N VAL A 58 -22.86 8.22 7.95
CA VAL A 58 -23.93 7.52 8.68
C VAL A 58 -24.54 6.47 7.75
N ARG A 59 -24.50 5.20 8.17
CA ARG A 59 -25.14 4.11 7.43
C ARG A 59 -26.54 3.87 7.96
N VAL A 60 -27.50 3.66 7.07
CA VAL A 60 -28.92 3.49 7.42
C VAL A 60 -29.51 2.25 6.78
N ASP A 61 -30.37 1.54 7.49
CA ASP A 61 -31.06 0.36 6.97
C ASP A 61 -31.85 0.74 5.69
N SER A 62 -31.90 -0.17 4.73
CA SER A 62 -32.61 0.03 3.45
C SER A 62 -34.09 0.40 3.58
N LYS A 63 -34.72 0.10 4.71
CA LYS A 63 -36.12 0.43 5.02
C LYS A 63 -36.28 1.74 5.80
N THR A 64 -35.18 2.43 6.14
CA THR A 64 -35.21 3.69 6.88
C THR A 64 -35.87 4.78 6.04
N ASP A 65 -36.83 5.51 6.63
CA ASP A 65 -37.45 6.67 5.98
C ASP A 65 -36.51 7.87 5.98
N LEU A 66 -35.88 8.12 4.83
CA LEU A 66 -34.89 9.19 4.68
C LEU A 66 -35.52 10.59 4.61
N THR A 67 -36.85 10.69 4.60
CA THR A 67 -37.55 11.98 4.64
C THR A 67 -37.71 12.52 6.06
N ASN A 68 -37.48 11.69 7.08
CA ASN A 68 -37.76 12.03 8.48
C ASN A 68 -36.79 11.33 9.46
N ILE A 69 -35.49 11.59 9.30
CA ILE A 69 -34.45 11.04 10.19
C ILE A 69 -34.20 11.99 11.36
N THR A 70 -34.04 11.46 12.59
CA THR A 70 -33.73 12.23 13.80
C THR A 70 -32.29 11.98 14.30
N PRO A 71 -31.32 12.88 14.04
CA PRO A 71 -29.97 12.78 14.59
C PRO A 71 -29.88 13.20 16.06
N ILE A 72 -29.17 12.42 16.86
CA ILE A 72 -28.77 12.72 18.24
C ILE A 72 -27.26 12.95 18.26
N ILE A 73 -26.85 14.20 18.51
CA ILE A 73 -25.48 14.67 18.29
C ILE A 73 -24.89 15.19 19.60
N THR A 74 -23.75 14.63 19.99
CA THR A 74 -22.96 15.13 21.12
C THR A 74 -21.87 16.06 20.60
N ILE A 75 -21.80 17.28 21.10
CA ILE A 75 -20.84 18.32 20.66
C ILE A 75 -19.89 18.77 21.78
N SER A 76 -18.98 19.68 21.45
CA SER A 76 -18.11 20.35 22.43
C SER A 76 -18.91 21.07 23.50
N ASP A 77 -18.39 21.07 24.72
CA ASP A 77 -19.06 21.67 25.86
C ASP A 77 -19.29 23.17 25.60
N GLN A 78 -20.49 23.65 25.95
CA GLN A 78 -20.94 25.03 25.71
C GLN A 78 -21.03 25.46 24.23
N ALA A 79 -20.82 24.55 23.26
CA ALA A 79 -21.07 24.83 21.86
C ALA A 79 -22.57 24.72 21.52
N THR A 80 -22.96 25.30 20.39
CA THR A 80 -24.27 25.13 19.76
C THR A 80 -24.11 24.50 18.37
N ILE A 81 -25.15 23.85 17.88
CA ILE A 81 -25.14 23.20 16.56
C ILE A 81 -26.41 23.55 15.77
N SER A 82 -26.25 23.80 14.47
CA SER A 82 -27.35 24.03 13.52
C SER A 82 -27.16 23.19 12.25
N PRO A 83 -28.11 22.35 11.81
CA PRO A 83 -29.38 22.03 12.46
C PRO A 83 -29.24 21.54 13.92
N GLU A 84 -30.28 21.71 14.71
CA GLU A 84 -30.25 21.34 16.13
C GLU A 84 -30.34 19.81 16.28
N SER A 85 -29.60 19.25 17.24
CA SER A 85 -29.72 17.83 17.61
C SER A 85 -31.15 17.51 18.06
N GLY A 86 -31.66 16.34 17.67
CA GLY A 86 -33.00 15.87 18.00
C GLY A 86 -34.11 16.40 17.09
N LYS A 87 -33.80 17.26 16.10
CA LYS A 87 -34.78 17.68 15.09
C LYS A 87 -34.75 16.76 13.88
N PRO A 88 -35.92 16.33 13.36
CA PRO A 88 -35.97 15.56 12.13
C PRO A 88 -35.46 16.37 10.93
N ILE A 89 -34.80 15.67 10.01
CA ILE A 89 -34.27 16.20 8.74
C ILE A 89 -34.69 15.31 7.57
N ASP A 90 -34.84 15.93 6.39
CA ASP A 90 -35.04 15.24 5.12
C ASP A 90 -33.72 15.21 4.35
N VAL A 91 -33.22 14.00 4.11
CA VAL A 91 -32.01 13.74 3.32
C VAL A 91 -32.31 12.82 2.14
N SER A 92 -33.58 12.62 1.80
CA SER A 92 -34.02 11.69 0.75
C SER A 92 -33.45 12.05 -0.63
N ALA A 93 -33.31 13.35 -0.95
CA ALA A 93 -32.84 13.83 -2.24
C ALA A 93 -31.30 13.93 -2.35
N THR A 94 -30.63 14.50 -1.35
CA THR A 94 -29.20 14.82 -1.42
C THR A 94 -28.31 13.80 -0.72
N LYS A 95 -28.88 12.96 0.15
CA LYS A 95 -28.15 12.05 1.04
C LYS A 95 -27.09 12.75 1.91
N THR A 96 -27.16 14.06 2.02
CA THR A 96 -26.13 14.88 2.67
C THR A 96 -26.77 16.07 3.37
N VAL A 97 -26.18 16.49 4.48
CA VAL A 97 -26.57 17.69 5.25
C VAL A 97 -25.35 18.35 5.86
N ILE A 98 -25.36 19.68 5.96
CA ILE A 98 -24.27 20.44 6.60
C ILE A 98 -24.72 20.87 7.99
N TYR A 99 -23.94 20.49 9.00
CA TYR A 99 -24.05 21.00 10.36
C TYR A 99 -22.99 22.06 10.63
N THR A 100 -23.36 23.12 11.34
CA THR A 100 -22.44 24.16 11.80
C THR A 100 -22.37 24.12 13.32
N VAL A 101 -21.20 23.78 13.87
CA VAL A 101 -20.92 23.86 15.31
C VAL A 101 -20.29 25.21 15.62
N THR A 102 -20.91 25.98 16.50
CA THR A 102 -20.42 27.28 16.96
C THR A 102 -19.99 27.18 18.42
N SER A 103 -18.71 27.43 18.70
CA SER A 103 -18.14 27.39 20.06
C SER A 103 -18.67 28.52 20.94
N ALA A 104 -18.50 28.41 22.26
CA ALA A 104 -18.79 29.50 23.19
C ALA A 104 -17.99 30.78 22.88
N SER A 105 -16.82 30.65 22.24
CA SER A 105 -15.99 31.78 21.81
C SER A 105 -16.47 32.43 20.49
N GLY A 106 -17.56 31.96 19.89
CA GLY A 106 -18.12 32.48 18.63
C GLY A 106 -17.43 31.97 17.36
N LEU A 107 -16.51 31.00 17.45
CA LEU A 107 -15.88 30.40 16.27
C LEU A 107 -16.73 29.24 15.77
N SER A 108 -16.95 29.18 14.46
CA SER A 108 -17.76 28.13 13.83
C SER A 108 -16.92 27.14 13.03
N ARG A 109 -17.44 25.93 12.87
CA ARG A 109 -16.91 24.88 12.00
C ARG A 109 -18.07 24.15 11.32
N GLN A 110 -17.96 23.99 10.01
CA GLN A 110 -18.88 23.17 9.23
C GLN A 110 -18.49 21.69 9.27
N TRP A 111 -19.50 20.85 9.30
CA TRP A 111 -19.44 19.40 9.33
C TRP A 111 -20.38 18.86 8.25
N GLU A 112 -19.84 18.16 7.27
CA GLU A 112 -20.66 17.52 6.23
C GLU A 112 -21.04 16.11 6.69
N VAL A 113 -22.34 15.82 6.75
CA VAL A 113 -22.86 14.51 7.15
C VAL A 113 -23.48 13.83 5.94
N GLU A 114 -22.98 12.66 5.57
CA GLU A 114 -23.46 11.81 4.48
C GLU A 114 -24.25 10.62 5.02
N PHE A 115 -25.37 10.29 4.37
CA PHE A 115 -26.26 9.19 4.68
C PHE A 115 -26.22 8.15 3.57
N ARG A 116 -25.69 6.96 3.90
CA ARG A 116 -25.56 5.87 2.94
C ARG A 116 -26.48 4.71 3.31
N VAL A 117 -27.28 4.26 2.35
CA VAL A 117 -28.11 3.07 2.54
C VAL A 117 -27.20 1.84 2.68
N TYR A 118 -27.42 1.07 3.73
CA TYR A 118 -26.74 -0.19 3.97
C TYR A 118 -27.26 -1.28 3.03
N GLU A 119 -26.34 -1.93 2.33
CA GLU A 119 -26.63 -3.12 1.53
C GLU A 119 -26.27 -4.36 2.35
N SER A 120 -27.28 -5.17 2.70
CA SER A 120 -27.14 -6.34 3.58
C SER A 120 -26.60 -7.59 2.88
N GLY A 121 -26.25 -7.50 1.59
CA GLY A 121 -25.77 -8.63 0.80
C GLY A 121 -24.25 -8.76 0.86
N ILE A 122 -23.75 -9.89 1.36
CA ILE A 122 -22.35 -10.28 1.16
C ILE A 122 -22.18 -10.70 -0.30
N THR A 123 -21.30 -9.99 -0.99
CA THR A 123 -20.93 -10.25 -2.38
C THR A 123 -19.77 -11.24 -2.50
N ASP A 124 -19.54 -11.72 -3.72
CA ASP A 124 -18.51 -12.72 -4.01
C ASP A 124 -17.09 -12.18 -3.83
N TYR A 125 -16.88 -10.87 -4.00
CA TYR A 125 -15.57 -10.26 -3.86
C TYR A 125 -15.64 -8.77 -3.55
N ASP A 126 -15.60 -8.40 -2.28
CA ASP A 126 -15.57 -7.00 -1.81
C ASP A 126 -14.81 -6.85 -0.49
N THR A 127 -14.47 -5.62 -0.17
CA THR A 127 -13.78 -5.23 1.06
C THR A 127 -14.80 -4.86 2.14
N TYR A 128 -14.58 -5.33 3.37
CA TYR A 128 -15.48 -5.12 4.50
C TYR A 128 -14.69 -4.75 5.77
N SER A 129 -15.33 -3.98 6.64
CA SER A 129 -15.00 -3.98 8.06
C SER A 129 -15.86 -5.03 8.77
N ILE A 130 -15.26 -5.79 9.68
CA ILE A 130 -15.97 -6.76 10.53
C ILE A 130 -15.95 -6.19 11.96
N ALA A 131 -17.11 -5.93 12.55
CA ALA A 131 -17.21 -5.22 13.82
C ALA A 131 -18.08 -5.96 14.85
N THR A 132 -17.80 -5.74 16.13
CA THR A 132 -18.69 -6.15 17.22
C THR A 132 -19.92 -5.25 17.28
N SER A 133 -20.97 -5.65 18.02
CA SER A 133 -22.15 -4.80 18.26
C SER A 133 -21.83 -3.47 18.97
N THR A 134 -20.67 -3.37 19.64
CA THR A 134 -20.16 -2.13 20.25
C THR A 134 -19.38 -1.24 19.28
N GLY A 135 -19.22 -1.64 18.02
CA GLY A 135 -18.48 -0.90 16.99
C GLY A 135 -16.95 -1.05 17.04
N LEU A 136 -16.42 -2.03 17.80
CA LEU A 136 -15.00 -2.36 17.74
C LEU A 136 -14.75 -3.24 16.51
N VAL A 137 -13.75 -2.88 15.70
CA VAL A 137 -13.45 -3.57 14.44
C VAL A 137 -12.36 -4.62 14.62
N LEU A 138 -12.53 -5.75 13.94
CA LEU A 138 -11.55 -6.83 13.83
C LEU A 138 -10.27 -6.29 13.18
N GLN A 139 -9.14 -6.58 13.82
CA GLN A 139 -7.84 -6.18 13.30
C GLN A 139 -6.77 -7.24 13.57
N THR A 140 -5.70 -7.16 12.79
CA THR A 140 -4.46 -7.86 13.10
C THR A 140 -3.78 -7.21 14.30
N ALA A 141 -3.41 -7.98 15.32
CA ALA A 141 -2.68 -7.50 16.49
C ALA A 141 -1.19 -7.20 16.18
N GLY A 142 -0.55 -6.44 17.07
CA GLY A 142 0.86 -6.07 16.97
C GLY A 142 1.08 -4.58 16.76
N ASN A 143 2.31 -4.15 17.00
CA ASN A 143 2.79 -2.79 16.80
C ASN A 143 3.22 -2.57 15.34
N MET A 144 2.62 -1.58 14.69
CA MET A 144 2.93 -1.22 13.30
C MET A 144 4.38 -0.74 13.15
N ASP A 145 4.91 0.00 14.12
CA ASP A 145 6.26 0.57 14.09
C ASP A 145 7.37 -0.50 14.05
N PHE A 146 7.02 -1.75 14.31
CA PHE A 146 7.89 -2.93 14.26
C PHE A 146 7.44 -3.98 13.23
N ASN A 147 6.56 -3.60 12.30
CA ASN A 147 5.99 -4.48 11.28
C ASN A 147 5.23 -5.69 11.82
N GLU A 148 4.83 -5.72 13.10
CA GLU A 148 4.27 -6.93 13.72
C GLU A 148 2.95 -7.38 13.07
N LYS A 149 2.21 -6.45 12.47
CA LYS A 149 0.96 -6.73 11.73
C LYS A 149 1.16 -7.36 10.34
N TYR A 150 2.40 -7.48 9.85
CA TYR A 150 2.69 -8.12 8.56
C TYR A 150 2.98 -9.62 8.67
N TRP A 151 3.24 -10.11 9.87
CA TRP A 151 3.76 -11.47 10.04
C TRP A 151 2.67 -12.54 10.11
N ALA A 152 3.04 -13.73 9.64
CA ALA A 152 2.27 -14.93 9.88
C ALA A 152 2.18 -15.19 11.39
N ASN A 153 1.07 -15.80 11.82
CA ASN A 153 0.73 -16.05 13.22
C ASN A 153 0.45 -14.80 14.07
N ALA A 154 0.42 -13.59 13.48
CA ALA A 154 -0.13 -12.43 14.18
C ALA A 154 -1.59 -12.73 14.54
N THR A 155 -1.93 -12.52 15.81
CA THR A 155 -3.25 -12.86 16.37
C THR A 155 -4.29 -11.80 16.03
N MET A 156 -5.56 -12.15 16.13
CA MET A 156 -6.67 -11.23 15.90
C MET A 156 -7.19 -10.62 17.19
N THR A 157 -7.41 -9.31 17.18
CA THR A 157 -8.02 -8.53 18.26
C THR A 157 -9.11 -7.62 17.71
N VAL A 158 -9.76 -6.87 18.58
CA VAL A 158 -10.66 -5.78 18.17
C VAL A 158 -10.19 -4.45 18.76
N ALA A 159 -10.37 -3.34 18.05
CA ALA A 159 -10.23 -2.01 18.66
C ALA A 159 -11.16 -0.99 18.01
N ALA A 160 -11.05 0.27 18.43
CA ALA A 160 -11.76 1.35 17.77
C ALA A 160 -11.42 1.40 16.28
N ALA A 161 -12.42 1.68 15.45
CA ALA A 161 -12.22 1.96 14.03
C ALA A 161 -11.29 3.17 13.86
N GLU A 162 -10.24 2.99 13.09
CA GLU A 162 -9.27 4.02 12.74
C GLU A 162 -9.52 4.40 11.28
N ALA A 163 -10.31 5.44 11.03
CA ALA A 163 -10.65 5.87 9.68
C ALA A 163 -9.44 6.57 9.00
N THR A 164 -9.10 6.13 7.78
CA THR A 164 -8.07 6.76 6.93
C THR A 164 -8.69 7.80 5.99
N THR A 165 -9.89 7.54 5.48
CA THR A 165 -10.72 8.44 4.67
C THR A 165 -12.18 8.33 5.11
N ALA A 166 -13.12 8.75 4.26
CA ALA A 166 -14.54 8.78 4.56
C ALA A 166 -15.13 7.47 5.06
N GLU A 167 -14.67 6.37 4.49
CA GLU A 167 -15.24 5.06 4.75
C GLU A 167 -14.18 4.02 5.06
N ASN A 168 -13.01 4.14 4.43
CA ASN A 168 -11.91 3.21 4.63
C ASN A 168 -11.30 3.39 6.01
N LEU A 169 -10.95 2.26 6.59
CA LEU A 169 -10.21 2.15 7.82
C LEU A 169 -8.71 2.07 7.50
N GLN A 170 -7.90 1.94 8.54
CA GLN A 170 -6.53 1.49 8.37
C GLN A 170 -6.55 0.08 7.78
N ARG A 171 -5.70 -0.21 6.79
CA ARG A 171 -5.71 -1.47 6.02
C ARG A 171 -5.59 -2.74 6.87
N TRP A 172 -5.07 -2.64 8.10
CA TRP A 172 -5.02 -3.78 9.04
C TRP A 172 -6.35 -4.07 9.73
N GLN A 173 -7.37 -3.22 9.54
CA GLN A 173 -8.75 -3.36 9.99
C GLN A 173 -9.72 -3.66 8.83
N GLU A 174 -9.21 -3.74 7.60
CA GLU A 174 -10.00 -4.03 6.40
C GLU A 174 -9.77 -5.46 5.92
N TRP A 175 -10.86 -6.10 5.50
CA TRP A 175 -10.89 -7.51 5.14
C TRP A 175 -11.59 -7.71 3.80
N ASP A 176 -10.90 -8.27 2.82
CA ASP A 176 -11.57 -8.79 1.64
C ASP A 176 -12.27 -10.09 1.97
N LEU A 177 -13.56 -10.16 1.64
CA LEU A 177 -14.30 -11.41 1.59
C LEU A 177 -14.24 -11.94 0.16
N ILE A 178 -13.68 -13.13 0.00
CA ILE A 178 -13.40 -13.74 -1.29
C ILE A 178 -14.15 -15.06 -1.34
N TYR A 179 -15.21 -15.12 -2.15
CA TYR A 179 -15.94 -16.36 -2.39
C TYR A 179 -14.98 -17.42 -2.94
N HIS A 180 -15.05 -18.61 -2.35
CA HIS A 180 -14.19 -19.72 -2.73
C HIS A 180 -14.99 -20.89 -3.31
N THR A 181 -16.00 -21.38 -2.58
CA THR A 181 -16.80 -22.53 -3.01
C THR A 181 -18.18 -22.55 -2.33
N THR A 182 -19.11 -23.33 -2.89
CA THR A 182 -20.39 -23.67 -2.27
C THR A 182 -20.47 -25.18 -2.11
N GLU A 183 -20.71 -25.66 -0.88
CA GLU A 183 -20.84 -27.09 -0.57
C GLU A 183 -22.06 -27.29 0.33
N ASN A 184 -22.97 -28.20 -0.05
CA ASN A 184 -24.23 -28.46 0.68
C ASN A 184 -25.03 -27.17 0.93
N ASP A 185 -25.17 -26.33 -0.10
CA ASP A 185 -25.85 -25.03 -0.06
C ASP A 185 -25.19 -24.00 0.90
N VAL A 186 -24.03 -24.30 1.48
CA VAL A 186 -23.25 -23.38 2.30
C VAL A 186 -22.15 -22.73 1.45
N ARG A 187 -22.14 -21.39 1.43
CA ARG A 187 -21.10 -20.60 0.77
C ARG A 187 -19.93 -20.38 1.72
N TYR A 188 -18.72 -20.62 1.23
CA TYR A 188 -17.48 -20.42 1.97
C TYR A 188 -16.63 -19.33 1.35
N TYR A 189 -16.09 -18.49 2.23
CA TYR A 189 -15.26 -17.35 1.88
C TYR A 189 -13.88 -17.47 2.53
N GLN A 190 -12.88 -16.95 1.85
CA GLN A 190 -11.61 -16.58 2.45
C GLN A 190 -11.67 -15.12 2.91
N LEU A 191 -11.06 -14.82 4.05
CA LEU A 191 -10.97 -13.47 4.60
C LEU A 191 -9.52 -13.00 4.54
N ARG A 192 -9.20 -12.05 3.65
CA ARG A 192 -7.83 -11.52 3.46
C ARG A 192 -7.69 -10.15 4.09
N ASN A 193 -6.66 -9.95 4.92
CA ASN A 193 -6.33 -8.65 5.47
C ASN A 193 -5.60 -7.78 4.42
N LEU A 194 -6.05 -6.53 4.20
CA LEU A 194 -5.49 -5.70 3.12
C LEU A 194 -4.05 -5.25 3.40
N ASN A 195 -3.67 -5.06 4.67
CA ASN A 195 -2.32 -4.65 5.04
C ASN A 195 -1.29 -5.75 4.78
N SER A 196 -1.50 -6.96 5.31
CA SER A 196 -0.54 -8.05 5.19
C SER A 196 -0.67 -8.85 3.89
N GLY A 197 -1.86 -8.86 3.27
CA GLY A 197 -2.20 -9.78 2.18
C GLY A 197 -2.44 -11.22 2.63
N MET A 198 -2.42 -11.47 3.94
CA MET A 198 -2.60 -12.79 4.55
C MET A 198 -4.06 -13.07 4.89
N PHE A 199 -4.35 -14.34 5.13
CA PHE A 199 -5.70 -14.86 5.31
C PHE A 199 -5.97 -15.26 6.75
N LEU A 200 -7.19 -14.99 7.22
CA LEU A 200 -7.68 -15.43 8.51
C LEU A 200 -7.68 -16.96 8.59
N GLN A 201 -6.94 -17.51 9.55
CA GLN A 201 -6.76 -18.93 9.75
C GLN A 201 -7.33 -19.38 11.10
N ALA A 202 -8.14 -20.42 11.05
CA ALA A 202 -8.75 -21.03 12.22
C ALA A 202 -7.71 -21.66 13.17
N ALA A 203 -8.12 -21.77 14.43
CA ALA A 203 -7.37 -22.35 15.52
C ALA A 203 -8.22 -23.36 16.31
N ASP A 204 -7.58 -24.07 17.22
CA ASP A 204 -8.26 -24.97 18.16
C ASP A 204 -9.22 -24.20 19.09
N ALA A 205 -10.16 -24.91 19.72
CA ALA A 205 -11.12 -24.30 20.63
C ALA A 205 -10.44 -23.54 21.78
N GLY A 206 -10.81 -22.26 21.93
CA GLY A 206 -10.25 -21.32 22.90
C GLY A 206 -8.91 -20.69 22.48
N ALA A 207 -8.29 -21.15 21.39
CA ALA A 207 -7.04 -20.60 20.89
C ALA A 207 -7.27 -19.34 20.02
N PRO A 208 -6.34 -18.37 20.04
CA PRO A 208 -6.42 -17.17 19.20
C PRO A 208 -6.42 -17.52 17.71
N VAL A 209 -7.30 -16.85 16.97
CA VAL A 209 -7.30 -16.86 15.51
C VAL A 209 -6.11 -16.02 15.02
N THR A 210 -5.49 -16.43 13.92
CA THR A 210 -4.30 -15.76 13.38
C THR A 210 -4.45 -15.46 11.90
N GLN A 211 -3.54 -14.67 11.33
CA GLN A 211 -3.37 -14.56 9.88
C GLN A 211 -2.20 -15.43 9.40
N ASN A 212 -2.33 -16.01 8.20
CA ASN A 212 -1.27 -16.79 7.56
C ASN A 212 -1.28 -16.62 6.03
N PRO A 213 -0.18 -16.93 5.32
CA PRO A 213 -0.19 -17.01 3.86
C PRO A 213 -1.32 -17.92 3.35
N GLU A 214 -1.74 -17.70 2.12
CA GLU A 214 -2.83 -18.49 1.53
C GLU A 214 -2.48 -19.99 1.51
N LEU A 215 -3.39 -20.80 2.04
CA LEU A 215 -3.26 -22.24 2.02
C LEU A 215 -3.80 -22.81 0.71
N LYS A 216 -2.90 -23.12 -0.22
CA LYS A 216 -3.24 -23.82 -1.47
C LYS A 216 -3.59 -25.30 -1.23
N THR A 217 -3.21 -25.85 -0.08
CA THR A 217 -3.58 -27.19 0.41
C THR A 217 -4.16 -27.06 1.82
N ASN A 218 -5.13 -27.91 2.20
CA ASN A 218 -5.87 -27.78 3.45
C ASN A 218 -6.59 -26.42 3.60
N ALA A 219 -7.14 -25.91 2.50
CA ALA A 219 -7.80 -24.60 2.44
C ALA A 219 -8.94 -24.46 3.45
N ASP A 220 -9.61 -25.55 3.86
CA ASP A 220 -10.72 -25.54 4.83
C ASP A 220 -10.37 -24.82 6.16
N LEU A 221 -9.09 -24.77 6.55
CA LEU A 221 -8.61 -24.00 7.72
C LEU A 221 -8.75 -22.48 7.56
N GLN A 222 -8.89 -21.99 6.32
CA GLN A 222 -9.06 -20.59 5.95
C GLN A 222 -10.41 -20.32 5.26
N LEU A 223 -11.31 -21.31 5.23
CA LEU A 223 -12.65 -21.17 4.69
C LEU A 223 -13.67 -20.89 5.81
N TRP A 224 -14.46 -19.85 5.62
CA TRP A 224 -15.39 -19.34 6.61
C TRP A 224 -16.80 -19.24 6.02
N GLN A 225 -17.77 -19.84 6.70
CA GLN A 225 -19.18 -19.59 6.47
C GLN A 225 -19.57 -18.32 7.20
N ILE A 226 -20.41 -17.50 6.56
CA ILE A 226 -20.95 -16.27 7.14
C ILE A 226 -22.47 -16.36 7.04
N GLU A 227 -23.13 -16.47 8.18
CA GLU A 227 -24.58 -16.68 8.27
C GLU A 227 -25.21 -15.50 9.01
N GLU A 228 -26.30 -14.94 8.47
CA GLU A 228 -27.06 -13.92 9.18
C GLU A 228 -27.69 -14.56 10.44
N SER A 229 -27.47 -13.92 11.57
CA SER A 229 -27.99 -14.35 12.86
C SER A 229 -29.50 -14.10 12.96
N THR A 230 -30.08 -14.43 14.11
CA THR A 230 -31.48 -14.05 14.41
C THR A 230 -31.68 -12.53 14.55
N GLU A 231 -30.60 -11.76 14.73
CA GLU A 231 -30.61 -10.30 14.66
C GLU A 231 -30.23 -9.83 13.27
N THR A 232 -31.17 -9.16 12.59
CA THR A 232 -30.96 -8.62 11.25
C THR A 232 -29.71 -7.74 11.17
N GLY A 233 -28.87 -7.98 10.17
CA GLY A 233 -27.61 -7.25 9.96
C GLY A 233 -26.46 -7.66 10.86
N GLN A 234 -26.64 -8.65 11.73
CA GLN A 234 -25.56 -9.29 12.48
C GLN A 234 -25.35 -10.71 11.96
N TYR A 235 -24.10 -11.13 11.92
CA TYR A 235 -23.68 -12.38 11.33
C TYR A 235 -22.87 -13.21 12.32
N GLU A 236 -23.02 -14.53 12.22
CA GLU A 236 -22.15 -15.51 12.84
C GLU A 236 -21.15 -16.00 11.79
N ILE A 237 -19.87 -16.12 12.18
CA ILE A 237 -18.79 -16.53 11.27
C ILE A 237 -18.18 -17.83 11.81
N SER A 238 -18.31 -18.93 11.06
CA SER A 238 -17.82 -20.25 11.46
C SER A 238 -16.80 -20.81 10.47
N ASN A 239 -15.81 -21.56 10.97
CA ASN A 239 -14.78 -22.15 10.12
C ASN A 239 -15.23 -23.52 9.57
N LYS A 240 -14.92 -23.79 8.30
CA LYS A 240 -15.26 -25.04 7.63
C LYS A 240 -14.57 -26.27 8.23
N ALA A 241 -13.29 -26.19 8.57
CA ALA A 241 -12.51 -27.35 9.01
C ALA A 241 -12.94 -27.91 10.37
N ASN A 242 -13.34 -27.04 11.31
CA ASN A 242 -13.64 -27.45 12.69
C ASN A 242 -15.04 -27.06 13.19
N GLY A 243 -15.81 -26.29 12.42
CA GLY A 243 -17.16 -25.84 12.81
C GLY A 243 -17.19 -24.81 13.95
N LEU A 244 -16.03 -24.30 14.37
CA LEU A 244 -15.93 -23.32 15.47
C LEU A 244 -16.17 -21.90 14.96
N TYR A 245 -16.72 -21.07 15.83
CA TYR A 245 -17.17 -19.71 15.56
C TYR A 245 -16.13 -18.68 16.00
N LEU A 246 -15.98 -17.60 15.22
CA LEU A 246 -15.23 -16.43 15.64
C LEU A 246 -15.90 -15.82 16.87
N THR A 247 -15.16 -15.81 17.98
CA THR A 247 -15.68 -15.47 19.29
C THR A 247 -14.80 -14.44 19.97
N LEU A 248 -15.41 -13.38 20.50
CA LEU A 248 -14.74 -12.40 21.33
C LEU A 248 -14.44 -12.97 22.72
N SER A 249 -13.16 -12.96 23.09
CA SER A 249 -12.66 -13.45 24.39
C SER A 249 -11.95 -12.35 25.19
N GLY A 250 -11.91 -12.50 26.51
CA GLY A 250 -11.32 -11.51 27.43
C GLY A 250 -12.32 -10.54 28.06
N LEU A 251 -11.78 -9.58 28.83
CA LEU A 251 -12.51 -8.53 29.55
C LEU A 251 -11.77 -7.19 29.45
N GLY A 252 -12.52 -6.13 29.13
CA GLY A 252 -11.98 -4.78 28.91
C GLY A 252 -11.33 -4.66 27.53
N VAL A 253 -11.56 -3.53 26.86
CA VAL A 253 -11.21 -3.32 25.44
C VAL A 253 -9.75 -3.66 25.12
N ALA A 254 -8.81 -3.31 26.02
CA ALA A 254 -7.38 -3.56 25.82
C ALA A 254 -6.96 -5.04 25.85
N ASN A 255 -7.80 -5.94 26.39
CA ASN A 255 -7.50 -7.38 26.52
C ASN A 255 -8.41 -8.24 25.64
N LEU A 256 -9.19 -7.64 24.74
CA LEU A 256 -10.08 -8.39 23.87
C LEU A 256 -9.29 -9.07 22.76
N THR A 257 -9.42 -10.38 22.67
CA THR A 257 -8.87 -11.22 21.59
C THR A 257 -9.98 -11.92 20.85
N VAL A 258 -9.69 -12.39 19.64
CA VAL A 258 -10.63 -13.21 18.86
C VAL A 258 -10.11 -14.64 18.83
N VAL A 259 -10.95 -15.58 19.26
CA VAL A 259 -10.66 -17.00 19.36
C VAL A 259 -11.68 -17.81 18.55
N ASN A 260 -11.37 -19.07 18.26
CA ASN A 260 -12.37 -20.02 17.81
C ASN A 260 -13.04 -20.69 19.02
N ALA A 261 -14.37 -20.76 19.07
CA ALA A 261 -15.10 -21.46 20.13
C ALA A 261 -16.36 -22.15 19.61
N GLU A 262 -16.95 -23.05 20.40
CA GLU A 262 -18.23 -23.68 20.09
C GLU A 262 -19.35 -22.63 19.97
N LYS A 263 -20.41 -22.96 19.20
CA LYS A 263 -21.57 -22.07 19.01
C LYS A 263 -22.19 -21.68 20.35
N GLN A 264 -22.48 -20.40 20.51
CA GLN A 264 -23.09 -19.80 21.68
C GLN A 264 -24.09 -18.74 21.24
N GLU A 265 -25.29 -18.75 21.83
CA GLU A 265 -26.26 -17.66 21.66
C GLU A 265 -25.79 -16.43 22.46
N SER A 266 -24.83 -15.69 21.90
CA SER A 266 -24.10 -14.64 22.60
C SER A 266 -23.67 -13.53 21.66
N GLU A 267 -23.78 -12.28 22.13
CA GLU A 267 -23.21 -11.08 21.49
C GLU A 267 -21.72 -11.22 21.15
N ARG A 268 -21.00 -12.13 21.83
CA ARG A 268 -19.58 -12.40 21.57
C ARG A 268 -19.32 -13.11 20.24
N GLN A 269 -20.34 -13.66 19.59
CA GLN A 269 -20.24 -14.31 18.28
C GLN A 269 -21.01 -13.56 17.18
N ARG A 270 -21.53 -12.37 17.50
CA ARG A 270 -22.30 -11.56 16.58
C ARG A 270 -21.45 -10.44 15.99
N TRP A 271 -21.36 -10.43 14.66
CA TRP A 271 -20.50 -9.54 13.90
C TRP A 271 -21.32 -8.72 12.91
N THR A 272 -21.09 -7.41 12.86
CA THR A 272 -21.61 -6.55 11.79
C THR A 272 -20.60 -6.51 10.66
N LEU A 273 -21.04 -6.81 9.44
CA LEU A 273 -20.21 -6.67 8.23
C LEU A 273 -20.65 -5.42 7.48
N THR A 274 -19.72 -4.49 7.30
CA THR A 274 -19.95 -3.25 6.58
C THR A 274 -19.06 -3.20 5.35
N LYS A 275 -19.68 -3.18 4.16
CA LYS A 275 -18.95 -3.02 2.90
C LYS A 275 -18.25 -1.66 2.87
N LEU A 276 -17.00 -1.68 2.47
CA LEU A 276 -16.12 -0.52 2.30
C LEU A 276 -15.88 -0.28 0.80
N PRO A 277 -15.51 0.95 0.39
CA PRO A 277 -14.96 1.19 -0.94
C PRO A 277 -13.74 0.30 -1.16
N LYS A 278 -13.53 -0.16 -2.41
CA LYS A 278 -12.34 -0.92 -2.73
C LYS A 278 -11.09 -0.10 -2.43
N ASP A 279 -10.10 -0.79 -1.88
CA ASP A 279 -8.78 -0.27 -1.71
C ASP A 279 -7.76 -1.26 -2.28
N SER A 280 -6.58 -0.74 -2.52
CA SER A 280 -5.38 -1.52 -2.77
C SER A 280 -5.02 -2.42 -1.60
N TYR A 281 -4.39 -3.55 -1.91
CA TYR A 281 -4.00 -4.53 -0.91
C TYR A 281 -2.63 -5.11 -1.23
N ARG A 282 -1.91 -5.57 -0.20
CA ARG A 282 -0.64 -6.28 -0.39
C ARG A 282 -0.90 -7.66 -1.01
N ASP A 283 -0.25 -7.97 -2.12
CA ASP A 283 -0.41 -9.25 -2.79
C ASP A 283 0.53 -10.30 -2.15
N GLY A 284 -0.07 -11.23 -1.41
CA GLY A 284 0.66 -12.26 -0.67
C GLY A 284 1.42 -13.23 -1.57
N ASP A 285 0.83 -13.66 -2.69
CA ASP A 285 1.48 -14.60 -3.63
C ASP A 285 2.69 -13.93 -4.29
N VAL A 286 2.55 -12.69 -4.75
CA VAL A 286 3.66 -11.93 -5.36
C VAL A 286 4.76 -11.62 -4.34
N THR A 287 4.37 -11.20 -3.13
CA THR A 287 5.34 -10.93 -2.06
C THR A 287 6.12 -12.19 -1.68
N GLN A 288 5.46 -13.35 -1.65
CA GLN A 288 6.08 -14.63 -1.34
C GLN A 288 6.95 -15.15 -2.49
N PHE A 289 6.59 -14.89 -3.76
CA PHE A 289 7.40 -15.23 -4.92
C PHE A 289 8.82 -14.65 -4.85
N PHE A 290 8.96 -13.44 -4.32
CA PHE A 290 10.26 -12.78 -4.11
C PHE A 290 10.92 -13.16 -2.77
N ALA A 291 10.23 -13.88 -1.88
CA ALA A 291 10.79 -14.42 -0.65
C ALA A 291 11.59 -15.71 -0.90
N ARG A 292 12.66 -15.57 -1.68
CA ARG A 292 13.44 -16.68 -2.24
C ARG A 292 14.57 -17.11 -1.31
N THR A 293 14.88 -18.40 -1.34
CA THR A 293 16.06 -18.99 -0.67
C THR A 293 17.07 -19.58 -1.64
N THR A 294 16.78 -19.53 -2.95
CA THR A 294 17.66 -20.04 -4.00
C THR A 294 17.89 -19.03 -5.13
N GLY A 295 19.07 -19.10 -5.75
CA GLY A 295 19.54 -18.20 -6.80
C GLY A 295 19.80 -16.79 -6.28
N SER A 296 19.05 -15.80 -6.76
CA SER A 296 18.99 -14.47 -6.14
C SER A 296 17.96 -14.49 -5.00
N VAL A 297 18.38 -14.07 -3.80
CA VAL A 297 17.59 -14.24 -2.56
C VAL A 297 17.15 -12.94 -1.90
N ALA A 298 17.77 -11.83 -2.28
CA ALA A 298 17.42 -10.46 -1.89
C ALA A 298 17.91 -9.53 -3.00
N PHE A 299 17.07 -8.59 -3.46
CA PHE A 299 17.33 -7.75 -4.62
C PHE A 299 16.31 -6.63 -4.74
N ASP A 300 16.61 -5.65 -5.58
CA ASP A 300 15.74 -4.55 -5.95
C ASP A 300 15.30 -4.58 -7.43
N GLN A 301 14.60 -3.52 -7.85
CA GLN A 301 13.95 -3.35 -9.15
C GLN A 301 12.77 -4.31 -9.35
N GLY A 302 12.98 -5.52 -9.88
CA GLY A 302 11.91 -6.50 -10.13
C GLY A 302 11.00 -6.17 -11.31
N THR A 303 11.53 -5.67 -12.43
CA THR A 303 10.71 -5.34 -13.62
C THR A 303 10.24 -6.60 -14.35
N SER A 304 8.93 -6.70 -14.66
CA SER A 304 8.39 -7.85 -15.42
C SER A 304 8.39 -7.61 -16.92
N ILE A 305 8.73 -8.63 -17.72
CA ILE A 305 8.61 -8.61 -19.17
C ILE A 305 7.86 -9.87 -19.61
N PRO A 306 6.59 -9.75 -20.05
CA PRO A 306 5.84 -10.87 -20.57
C PRO A 306 6.42 -11.32 -21.92
N LEU A 307 6.53 -12.64 -22.11
CA LEU A 307 6.95 -13.25 -23.37
C LEU A 307 5.77 -13.89 -24.11
N SER A 308 5.88 -13.97 -25.43
CA SER A 308 4.85 -14.55 -26.29
C SER A 308 4.60 -16.04 -26.03
N ASP A 309 5.50 -16.72 -25.31
CA ASP A 309 5.38 -18.13 -24.95
C ASP A 309 4.75 -18.36 -23.56
N GLY A 310 4.26 -17.30 -22.91
CA GLY A 310 3.55 -17.36 -21.63
C GLY A 310 4.45 -17.20 -20.40
N ARG A 311 5.78 -17.27 -20.57
CA ARG A 311 6.73 -16.97 -19.48
C ARG A 311 6.78 -15.48 -19.18
N ILE A 312 7.18 -15.14 -17.96
CA ILE A 312 7.49 -13.76 -17.55
C ILE A 312 8.94 -13.70 -17.08
N LEU A 313 9.72 -12.77 -17.62
CA LEU A 313 11.04 -12.45 -17.09
C LEU A 313 10.91 -11.40 -16.00
N TRP A 314 11.56 -11.61 -14.86
CA TRP A 314 11.66 -10.63 -13.79
C TRP A 314 13.10 -10.17 -13.68
N VAL A 315 13.37 -8.97 -14.20
CA VAL A 315 14.69 -8.34 -14.21
C VAL A 315 14.92 -7.66 -12.87
N THR A 316 15.94 -8.11 -12.15
CA THR A 316 16.38 -7.52 -10.88
C THR A 316 17.68 -6.75 -11.10
N GLN A 317 18.00 -5.84 -10.19
CA GLN A 317 19.28 -5.13 -10.20
C GLN A 317 20.21 -5.67 -9.12
N ASP A 318 20.65 -4.85 -8.18
CA ASP A 318 21.62 -5.21 -7.17
C ASP A 318 21.07 -6.38 -6.34
N ALA A 319 21.79 -7.49 -6.34
CA ALA A 319 21.26 -8.77 -5.86
C ALA A 319 22.26 -9.58 -5.04
N TRP A 320 21.73 -10.25 -4.02
CA TRP A 320 22.42 -11.21 -3.17
C TRP A 320 22.27 -12.62 -3.69
N TYR A 321 23.37 -13.35 -3.76
CA TYR A 321 23.40 -14.77 -4.08
C TYR A 321 23.00 -15.64 -2.88
N GLU A 322 22.32 -16.77 -3.11
CA GLU A 322 21.95 -17.76 -2.08
C GLU A 322 23.12 -18.20 -1.20
N GLY A 323 24.35 -18.23 -1.73
CA GLY A 323 25.56 -18.56 -0.98
C GLY A 323 25.89 -17.56 0.13
N ASN A 324 25.22 -16.41 0.18
CA ASN A 324 25.32 -15.40 1.24
C ASN A 324 24.28 -15.57 2.36
N LEU A 325 23.43 -16.60 2.29
CA LEU A 325 22.53 -16.94 3.39
C LEU A 325 23.30 -17.66 4.51
N THR A 326 23.03 -17.25 5.74
CA THR A 326 23.38 -17.96 6.95
C THR A 326 22.44 -19.17 7.14
N PRO A 327 22.76 -20.13 8.03
CA PRO A 327 21.88 -21.28 8.30
C PRO A 327 20.48 -20.91 8.81
N ASN A 328 20.30 -19.73 9.42
CA ASN A 328 19.00 -19.21 9.87
C ASN A 328 18.28 -18.36 8.79
N GLY A 329 18.80 -18.30 7.56
CA GLY A 329 18.15 -17.61 6.44
C GLY A 329 18.34 -16.09 6.41
N ARG A 330 19.23 -15.54 7.24
CA ARG A 330 19.67 -14.14 7.16
C ARG A 330 20.82 -13.98 6.17
N LEU A 331 21.14 -12.75 5.78
CA LEU A 331 22.29 -12.46 4.93
C LEU A 331 23.50 -12.12 5.81
N TYR A 332 24.65 -12.73 5.52
CA TYR A 332 25.89 -12.43 6.23
C TYR A 332 26.18 -10.91 6.22
N GLY A 333 26.26 -10.30 7.40
CA GLY A 333 26.42 -8.85 7.53
C GLY A 333 27.81 -8.30 7.22
N ASP A 334 28.78 -9.17 6.91
CA ASP A 334 30.13 -8.84 6.44
C ASP A 334 30.30 -9.03 4.93
N ARG A 335 29.21 -9.36 4.22
CA ARG A 335 29.18 -9.51 2.76
C ARG A 335 28.41 -8.35 2.11
N PHE A 336 28.47 -8.28 0.78
CA PHE A 336 27.81 -7.25 -0.01
C PHE A 336 27.14 -7.83 -1.25
N ILE A 337 26.46 -6.98 -2.02
CA ILE A 337 25.83 -7.28 -3.31
C ILE A 337 26.76 -8.14 -4.18
N SER A 338 26.22 -9.23 -4.73
CA SER A 338 26.96 -10.24 -5.49
C SER A 338 27.05 -9.91 -6.97
N TYR A 339 26.05 -9.21 -7.51
CA TYR A 339 25.96 -8.80 -8.91
C TYR A 339 24.90 -7.70 -9.06
N THR A 340 24.95 -6.99 -10.19
CA THR A 340 24.19 -5.75 -10.44
C THR A 340 22.95 -5.96 -11.32
N ASN A 341 22.78 -7.16 -11.84
CA ASN A 341 21.53 -7.63 -12.44
C ASN A 341 21.43 -9.15 -12.43
N SER A 342 20.21 -9.67 -12.35
CA SER A 342 19.88 -11.06 -12.66
C SER A 342 18.43 -11.13 -13.17
N ILE A 343 18.01 -12.30 -13.65
CA ILE A 343 16.67 -12.47 -14.22
C ILE A 343 16.05 -13.75 -13.70
N ILE A 344 14.87 -13.67 -13.07
CA ILE A 344 14.05 -14.84 -12.72
C ILE A 344 13.11 -15.14 -13.89
N ILE A 345 12.92 -16.43 -14.20
CA ILE A 345 12.00 -16.89 -15.24
C ILE A 345 10.77 -17.50 -14.56
N GLN A 346 9.69 -16.74 -14.50
CA GLN A 346 8.38 -17.25 -14.09
C GLN A 346 7.79 -18.07 -15.24
N SER A 347 7.43 -19.32 -14.98
CA SER A 347 7.04 -20.27 -16.04
C SER A 347 5.71 -19.92 -16.74
N THR A 348 4.74 -19.43 -15.97
CA THR A 348 3.44 -18.92 -16.45
C THR A 348 3.06 -17.71 -15.60
N ILE A 349 2.15 -16.87 -16.12
CA ILE A 349 1.77 -15.61 -15.47
C ILE A 349 1.13 -15.75 -14.08
N ASP A 350 0.61 -16.93 -13.78
CA ASP A 350 -0.07 -17.32 -12.54
C ASP A 350 0.78 -18.20 -11.63
N ASN A 351 1.97 -18.65 -12.07
CA ASN A 351 2.86 -19.46 -11.25
C ASN A 351 3.74 -18.58 -10.37
N TRP A 352 3.32 -18.35 -9.12
CA TRP A 352 4.05 -17.57 -8.11
C TRP A 352 4.98 -18.43 -7.21
N ASP A 353 5.48 -19.57 -7.69
CA ASP A 353 6.43 -20.39 -6.93
C ASP A 353 7.79 -19.68 -6.76
N PRO A 354 8.24 -19.41 -5.51
CA PRO A 354 9.53 -18.76 -5.25
C PRO A 354 10.74 -19.59 -5.69
N ARG A 355 10.55 -20.86 -6.09
CA ARG A 355 11.59 -21.72 -6.66
C ARG A 355 11.71 -21.60 -8.18
N SER A 356 10.96 -20.67 -8.80
CA SER A 356 11.09 -20.38 -10.24
C SER A 356 12.55 -20.18 -10.64
N PRO A 357 13.01 -20.75 -11.76
CA PRO A 357 14.43 -20.80 -12.10
C PRO A 357 14.99 -19.41 -12.40
N MET A 358 16.27 -19.22 -12.09
CA MET A 358 17.05 -18.10 -12.62
C MET A 358 17.37 -18.36 -14.10
N MET A 359 17.42 -17.30 -14.90
CA MET A 359 18.12 -17.31 -16.18
C MET A 359 19.60 -17.59 -15.92
N THR A 360 20.20 -18.44 -16.77
CA THR A 360 21.62 -18.74 -16.72
C THR A 360 22.32 -18.26 -17.98
N ARG A 361 23.60 -17.93 -17.85
CA ARG A 361 24.48 -17.64 -18.98
C ARG A 361 25.89 -18.14 -18.69
N GLN A 362 26.51 -18.81 -19.66
CA GLN A 362 27.88 -19.26 -19.53
C GLN A 362 28.83 -18.07 -19.30
N GLY A 363 29.69 -18.17 -18.28
CA GLY A 363 30.62 -17.11 -17.90
C GLY A 363 30.00 -15.95 -17.10
N ALA A 364 28.70 -15.99 -16.79
CA ALA A 364 28.08 -15.08 -15.84
C ALA A 364 28.51 -15.37 -14.40
N HIS A 365 28.38 -14.37 -13.52
CA HIS A 365 28.76 -14.51 -12.11
C HIS A 365 27.84 -15.53 -11.42
N HIS A 366 28.41 -16.60 -10.85
CA HIS A 366 27.64 -17.78 -10.39
C HIS A 366 26.68 -18.36 -11.45
N ASN A 367 26.97 -18.16 -12.73
CA ASN A 367 26.11 -18.47 -13.89
C ASN A 367 24.77 -17.74 -13.96
N ILE A 368 24.37 -16.96 -12.95
CA ILE A 368 23.04 -16.30 -12.87
C ILE A 368 23.11 -14.78 -12.75
N GLY A 369 24.28 -14.21 -12.45
CA GLY A 369 24.49 -12.81 -12.13
C GLY A 369 25.23 -12.06 -13.23
N ASN A 370 24.91 -10.77 -13.38
CA ASN A 370 25.34 -9.93 -14.49
C ASN A 370 24.98 -10.57 -15.85
N ILE A 371 23.75 -11.09 -15.97
CA ILE A 371 23.20 -11.66 -17.20
C ILE A 371 23.34 -10.68 -18.36
N CYS A 372 23.07 -9.40 -18.11
CA CYS A 372 23.59 -8.32 -18.93
C CYS A 372 25.00 -7.99 -18.44
N PRO A 373 26.06 -8.22 -19.23
CA PRO A 373 27.42 -8.02 -18.76
C PRO A 373 27.71 -6.54 -18.50
N ILE A 374 28.46 -6.28 -17.43
CA ILE A 374 28.97 -4.95 -17.11
C ILE A 374 29.95 -4.54 -18.22
N PRO A 375 29.76 -3.38 -18.88
CA PRO A 375 30.63 -2.94 -19.95
C PRO A 375 32.02 -2.55 -19.41
N ALA A 376 33.03 -2.60 -20.28
CA ALA A 376 34.39 -2.24 -19.90
C ALA A 376 34.46 -0.78 -19.41
N GLY A 377 35.03 -0.57 -18.22
CA GLY A 377 35.16 0.76 -17.60
C GLY A 377 34.02 1.16 -16.66
N ALA A 378 32.93 0.38 -16.62
CA ALA A 378 31.87 0.54 -15.62
C ALA A 378 32.05 -0.43 -14.45
N GLY A 379 31.50 -0.07 -13.30
CA GLY A 379 31.39 -0.92 -12.12
C GLY A 379 30.04 -1.61 -12.00
N ARG A 380 29.02 -1.11 -12.71
CA ARG A 380 27.66 -1.67 -12.72
C ARG A 380 26.93 -1.40 -14.02
N ASN A 381 25.88 -2.17 -14.26
CA ASN A 381 24.85 -1.88 -15.25
C ASN A 381 23.47 -2.26 -14.68
N TRP A 382 22.64 -1.25 -14.50
CA TRP A 382 21.30 -1.39 -13.93
C TRP A 382 20.29 -1.41 -15.06
N VAL A 383 20.03 -2.63 -15.55
CA VAL A 383 18.96 -2.91 -16.51
C VAL A 383 17.61 -3.01 -15.79
N GLY A 384 16.52 -2.69 -16.49
CA GLY A 384 15.18 -2.76 -15.90
C GLY A 384 14.09 -2.93 -16.96
N PRO A 385 13.49 -1.83 -17.48
CA PRO A 385 12.47 -1.90 -18.51
C PRO A 385 12.92 -2.67 -19.75
N GLY A 386 11.99 -3.43 -20.31
CA GLY A 386 12.25 -4.13 -21.54
C GLY A 386 11.01 -4.63 -22.26
N VAL A 387 11.25 -5.16 -23.46
CA VAL A 387 10.19 -5.57 -24.38
C VAL A 387 10.65 -6.76 -25.22
N GLU A 388 9.73 -7.68 -25.49
CA GLU A 388 9.93 -8.73 -26.49
C GLU A 388 9.58 -8.24 -27.91
N LEU A 389 10.51 -8.40 -28.84
CA LEU A 389 10.34 -8.15 -30.26
C LEU A 389 10.91 -9.33 -31.07
N GLY A 390 10.00 -10.11 -31.67
CA GLY A 390 10.37 -11.33 -32.40
C GLY A 390 11.02 -12.35 -31.46
N ASP A 391 12.20 -12.84 -31.84
CA ASP A 391 12.96 -13.81 -31.04
C ASP A 391 13.88 -13.17 -29.99
N TYR A 392 13.74 -11.86 -29.74
CA TYR A 392 14.65 -11.13 -28.86
C TYR A 392 13.90 -10.39 -27.78
N VAL A 393 14.56 -10.26 -26.62
CA VAL A 393 14.17 -9.35 -25.56
C VAL A 393 15.17 -8.20 -25.55
N TYR A 394 14.67 -6.97 -25.52
CA TYR A 394 15.47 -5.75 -25.45
C TYR A 394 15.26 -5.11 -24.08
N LEU A 395 16.33 -4.93 -23.32
CA LEU A 395 16.34 -4.28 -22.02
C LEU A 395 17.06 -2.94 -22.14
N HIS A 396 16.58 -1.89 -21.48
CA HIS A 396 17.36 -0.68 -21.29
C HIS A 396 17.98 -0.65 -19.89
N GLY A 397 19.16 -0.06 -19.79
CA GLY A 397 19.82 0.16 -18.51
C GLY A 397 20.83 1.29 -18.53
N GLY A 398 21.00 1.92 -17.37
CA GLY A 398 22.08 2.86 -17.10
C GLY A 398 23.36 2.14 -16.71
N GLU A 399 24.51 2.67 -17.14
CA GLU A 399 25.84 2.10 -16.93
C GLU A 399 26.73 3.10 -16.22
N GLY A 400 27.49 2.67 -15.22
CA GLY A 400 28.19 3.63 -14.38
C GLY A 400 29.01 3.03 -13.24
N ASN A 401 29.35 3.90 -12.29
CA ASN A 401 30.18 3.57 -11.14
C ASN A 401 29.53 4.13 -9.87
N GLY A 402 29.30 3.28 -8.86
CA GLY A 402 28.49 3.66 -7.71
C GLY A 402 27.10 4.13 -8.16
N LEU A 403 26.67 5.28 -7.64
CA LEU A 403 25.38 5.89 -7.96
C LEU A 403 25.39 6.72 -9.26
N ASP A 404 26.57 7.00 -9.83
CA ASP A 404 26.71 7.91 -10.96
C ASP A 404 26.63 7.16 -12.30
N ASP A 405 25.71 7.58 -13.16
CA ASP A 405 25.64 7.12 -14.55
C ASP A 405 26.75 7.75 -15.41
N THR A 406 27.24 6.97 -16.36
CA THR A 406 28.26 7.38 -17.36
C THR A 406 27.80 7.14 -18.79
N ASP A 407 26.87 6.21 -19.00
CA ASP A 407 26.24 5.96 -20.30
C ASP A 407 24.88 5.26 -20.11
N GLN A 408 24.13 5.11 -21.19
CA GLN A 408 22.88 4.34 -21.25
C GLN A 408 22.88 3.48 -22.52
N ALA A 409 22.37 2.25 -22.43
CA ALA A 409 22.41 1.30 -23.54
C ALA A 409 21.19 0.37 -23.60
N ILE A 410 21.05 -0.30 -24.74
CA ILE A 410 20.15 -1.44 -24.90
C ILE A 410 20.94 -2.74 -24.80
N TYR A 411 20.39 -3.72 -24.10
CA TYR A 411 20.85 -5.10 -24.09
C TYR A 411 19.87 -5.98 -24.84
N LYS A 412 20.37 -6.66 -25.88
CA LYS A 412 19.61 -7.57 -26.73
C LYS A 412 19.91 -9.01 -26.31
N LEU A 413 18.89 -9.72 -25.88
CA LEU A 413 18.96 -11.12 -25.45
C LEU A 413 18.22 -11.99 -26.47
N LYS A 414 18.84 -13.06 -26.98
CA LYS A 414 18.11 -14.07 -27.78
C LYS A 414 17.24 -14.91 -26.85
N LYS A 415 15.94 -14.99 -27.14
CA LYS A 415 15.00 -15.84 -26.42
C LYS A 415 15.31 -17.31 -26.71
N GLU A 416 15.49 -18.09 -25.66
CA GLU A 416 15.68 -19.55 -25.71
C GLU A 416 14.54 -20.25 -24.95
N SER A 417 14.23 -21.50 -25.32
CA SER A 417 13.14 -22.26 -24.68
C SER A 417 13.47 -22.68 -23.24
N GLY A 418 14.76 -22.88 -22.93
CA GLY A 418 15.25 -23.18 -21.58
C GLY A 418 15.53 -21.93 -20.76
N ASN A 419 16.25 -22.11 -19.66
CA ASN A 419 16.74 -21.02 -18.82
C ASN A 419 18.17 -20.55 -19.18
N GLU A 420 18.93 -21.32 -19.98
CA GLU A 420 20.26 -20.92 -20.44
C GLU A 420 20.20 -20.04 -21.70
N TRP A 421 20.44 -18.73 -21.55
CA TRP A 421 20.37 -17.73 -22.61
C TRP A 421 21.76 -17.14 -22.85
N ASN A 422 22.50 -17.74 -23.78
CA ASN A 422 23.93 -17.43 -23.97
C ASN A 422 24.21 -16.21 -24.86
N GLN A 423 23.25 -15.78 -25.68
CA GLN A 423 23.44 -14.68 -26.63
C GLN A 423 22.91 -13.37 -26.05
N VAL A 424 23.82 -12.57 -25.49
CA VAL A 424 23.54 -11.24 -24.94
C VAL A 424 24.49 -10.22 -25.56
N GLU A 425 23.93 -9.17 -26.15
CA GLU A 425 24.68 -8.13 -26.85
C GLU A 425 24.33 -6.75 -26.27
N ARG A 426 25.35 -5.93 -25.97
CA ARG A 426 25.17 -4.50 -25.66
C ARG A 426 25.16 -3.70 -26.95
N LEU A 427 24.13 -2.87 -27.13
CA LEU A 427 23.93 -1.99 -28.27
C LEU A 427 23.92 -0.54 -27.81
N ALA A 428 24.79 0.27 -28.42
CA ALA A 428 24.75 1.71 -28.23
C ALA A 428 23.49 2.30 -28.91
N ILE A 429 22.98 3.39 -28.34
CA ILE A 429 21.87 4.16 -28.90
C ILE A 429 22.45 5.41 -29.58
N PRO A 430 22.44 5.51 -30.92
CA PRO A 430 22.86 6.71 -31.63
C PRO A 430 22.16 7.96 -31.09
N GLY A 431 22.93 9.01 -30.79
CA GLY A 431 22.42 10.26 -30.23
C GLY A 431 22.26 10.29 -28.70
N MET A 432 22.48 9.17 -28.00
CA MET A 432 22.44 9.09 -26.53
C MET A 432 23.79 8.76 -25.87
N THR A 433 24.82 8.39 -26.62
CA THR A 433 26.14 8.09 -26.02
C THR A 433 26.66 9.26 -25.18
N GLY A 434 26.87 9.03 -23.89
CA GLY A 434 27.31 10.04 -22.92
C GLY A 434 26.26 11.10 -22.57
N GLN A 435 25.01 10.93 -23.02
CA GLN A 435 23.90 11.76 -22.58
C GLN A 435 23.41 11.28 -21.21
N LEU A 436 23.41 12.21 -20.24
CA LEU A 436 23.09 11.92 -18.84
C LEU A 436 22.03 12.86 -18.26
N ASP A 437 21.60 13.88 -19.01
CA ASP A 437 20.61 14.84 -18.53
C ASP A 437 19.22 14.22 -18.33
N ILE A 438 18.92 13.11 -19.04
CA ILE A 438 17.63 12.42 -18.99
C ILE A 438 17.91 10.92 -18.92
N SER A 439 17.40 10.25 -17.90
CA SER A 439 17.54 8.81 -17.70
C SER A 439 16.29 8.08 -18.22
N TYR A 440 16.40 7.30 -19.29
CA TYR A 440 15.26 6.61 -19.94
C TYR A 440 14.95 5.24 -19.32
N LYS A 441 14.82 5.22 -17.99
CA LYS A 441 14.70 4.01 -17.17
C LYS A 441 13.29 3.73 -16.63
N ASP A 442 12.30 4.57 -16.95
CA ASP A 442 11.01 4.55 -16.26
C ASP A 442 10.00 3.61 -16.92
N GLY A 443 10.25 3.11 -18.12
CA GLY A 443 9.36 2.10 -18.71
C GLY A 443 9.50 1.96 -20.21
N MET A 444 9.13 0.79 -20.72
CA MET A 444 8.99 0.52 -22.14
C MET A 444 7.57 0.05 -22.44
N VAL A 445 6.89 0.77 -23.33
CA VAL A 445 5.53 0.45 -23.75
C VAL A 445 5.52 0.09 -25.23
N LYS A 446 5.28 -1.19 -25.52
CA LYS A 446 5.06 -1.67 -26.88
C LYS A 446 3.67 -1.27 -27.36
N SER A 447 3.61 -0.35 -28.33
CA SER A 447 2.36 0.12 -28.92
C SER A 447 2.01 -0.63 -30.20
N GLY A 448 0.72 -0.66 -30.54
CA GLY A 448 0.21 -1.24 -31.79
C GLY A 448 0.49 -0.40 -33.04
N ASP A 449 1.04 0.82 -32.88
CA ASP A 449 1.39 1.74 -33.97
C ASP A 449 2.76 1.47 -34.61
N GLY A 450 3.43 0.37 -34.23
CA GLY A 450 4.75 -0.02 -34.73
C GLY A 450 5.92 0.57 -33.94
N TYR A 451 5.67 1.27 -32.83
CA TYR A 451 6.72 1.82 -31.97
C TYR A 451 6.73 1.20 -30.57
N VAL A 452 7.91 1.22 -29.96
CA VAL A 452 8.08 1.10 -28.51
C VAL A 452 8.36 2.49 -27.97
N TYR A 453 7.55 2.95 -27.01
CA TYR A 453 7.77 4.20 -26.29
C TYR A 453 8.63 3.92 -25.06
N VAL A 454 9.67 4.72 -24.85
CA VAL A 454 10.59 4.60 -23.72
C VAL A 454 10.53 5.86 -22.89
N TYR A 455 10.18 5.72 -21.62
CA TYR A 455 9.97 6.85 -20.72
C TYR A 455 11.20 7.09 -19.87
N GLY A 456 11.42 8.36 -19.57
CA GLY A 456 12.55 8.79 -18.75
C GLY A 456 12.27 10.05 -17.98
N GLU A 457 13.22 10.36 -17.10
CA GLU A 457 13.10 11.45 -16.16
C GLU A 457 14.38 12.26 -16.05
N ARG A 458 14.21 13.51 -15.61
CA ARG A 458 15.27 14.38 -15.10
C ARG A 458 14.84 14.95 -13.76
N ALA A 459 15.74 15.02 -12.79
CA ALA A 459 15.47 15.74 -11.54
C ALA A 459 15.04 17.19 -11.85
N LYS A 460 13.89 17.61 -11.30
CA LYS A 460 13.43 18.98 -11.47
C LYS A 460 14.43 19.91 -10.72
N PRO A 461 14.93 20.98 -11.36
CA PRO A 461 15.81 21.92 -10.68
C PRO A 461 15.19 22.42 -9.37
N GLU A 462 16.02 22.61 -8.35
CA GLU A 462 15.62 23.18 -7.04
C GLU A 462 14.70 22.31 -6.16
N THR A 463 14.37 21.08 -6.59
CA THR A 463 13.53 20.16 -5.79
C THR A 463 14.31 19.08 -5.06
N PHE A 464 15.65 19.04 -5.15
CA PHE A 464 16.50 18.04 -4.49
C PHE A 464 16.06 16.58 -4.71
N GLY A 465 15.52 16.26 -5.88
CA GLY A 465 15.06 14.91 -6.22
C GLY A 465 13.70 14.51 -5.64
N TYR A 466 12.95 15.45 -5.06
CA TYR A 466 11.56 15.22 -4.64
C TYR A 466 10.58 15.25 -5.81
N ASN A 467 10.94 15.93 -6.90
CA ASN A 467 10.15 15.95 -8.13
C ASN A 467 11.03 15.77 -9.36
N THR A 468 10.43 15.23 -10.41
CA THR A 468 11.08 14.98 -11.70
C THR A 468 10.27 15.60 -12.84
N LEU A 469 10.96 15.91 -13.94
CA LEU A 469 10.38 16.25 -15.22
C LEU A 469 10.41 15.00 -16.10
N LEU A 470 9.29 14.68 -16.73
CA LEU A 470 9.09 13.43 -17.47
C LEU A 470 9.28 13.68 -18.98
N TYR A 471 9.89 12.70 -19.65
CA TYR A 471 10.23 12.72 -21.08
C TYR A 471 9.88 11.39 -21.72
N VAL A 472 9.75 11.38 -23.05
CA VAL A 472 9.52 10.16 -23.82
C VAL A 472 10.34 10.13 -25.11
N ALA A 473 10.96 8.98 -25.34
CA ALA A 473 11.58 8.58 -26.59
C ALA A 473 10.77 7.46 -27.23
N ARG A 474 11.08 7.10 -28.48
CA ARG A 474 10.56 5.91 -29.12
C ARG A 474 11.52 5.32 -30.13
N PHE A 475 11.37 4.03 -30.41
CA PHE A 475 12.04 3.36 -31.52
C PHE A 475 11.07 2.43 -32.28
N PRO A 476 11.26 2.21 -33.60
CA PRO A 476 10.45 1.28 -34.37
C PRO A 476 10.67 -0.18 -33.94
N HIS A 477 9.63 -1.02 -33.99
CA HIS A 477 9.73 -2.45 -33.64
C HIS A 477 10.81 -3.18 -34.44
N GLU A 478 10.97 -2.82 -35.71
CA GLU A 478 11.95 -3.41 -36.63
C GLU A 478 13.39 -2.91 -36.42
N ASN A 479 13.59 -1.81 -35.70
CA ASN A 479 14.91 -1.21 -35.51
C ASN A 479 15.10 -0.62 -34.10
N PRO A 480 15.35 -1.46 -33.08
CA PRO A 480 15.42 -1.03 -31.68
C PRO A 480 16.55 -0.07 -31.31
N THR A 481 17.51 0.19 -32.20
CA THR A 481 18.57 1.19 -31.99
C THR A 481 18.25 2.54 -32.64
N SER A 482 17.18 2.67 -33.44
CA SER A 482 16.84 3.93 -34.11
C SER A 482 15.88 4.78 -33.27
N TRP A 483 16.43 5.39 -32.21
CA TRP A 483 15.66 6.19 -31.27
C TRP A 483 15.36 7.59 -31.81
N THR A 484 14.18 8.09 -31.45
CA THR A 484 13.76 9.48 -31.65
C THR A 484 13.12 9.99 -30.37
N PHE A 485 13.19 11.30 -30.12
CA PHE A 485 12.89 11.93 -28.84
C PHE A 485 11.82 12.99 -29.01
N TRP A 486 10.81 13.00 -28.15
CA TRP A 486 9.78 14.02 -28.19
C TRP A 486 10.35 15.39 -27.79
N ASP A 487 10.16 16.40 -28.63
CA ASP A 487 10.63 17.77 -28.36
C ASP A 487 9.50 18.74 -27.93
N GLY A 488 8.27 18.24 -27.84
CA GLY A 488 7.05 19.03 -27.62
C GLY A 488 6.16 19.16 -28.85
N THR A 489 6.70 18.92 -30.04
CA THR A 489 6.00 19.07 -31.33
C THR A 489 6.30 17.95 -32.31
N THR A 490 7.54 17.46 -32.35
CA THR A 490 8.03 16.44 -33.28
C THR A 490 8.94 15.42 -32.58
N TRP A 491 9.29 14.37 -33.31
CA TRP A 491 10.24 13.34 -32.88
C TRP A 491 11.63 13.66 -33.45
N ALA A 492 12.49 14.24 -32.62
CA ALA A 492 13.85 14.67 -32.96
C ALA A 492 14.87 13.51 -32.87
N SER A 493 16.06 13.69 -33.45
CA SER A 493 17.13 12.69 -33.43
C SER A 493 18.01 12.70 -32.17
N ALA A 494 17.80 13.66 -31.26
CA ALA A 494 18.53 13.80 -30.01
C ALA A 494 17.60 14.29 -28.90
N PRO A 495 17.83 13.91 -27.63
CA PRO A 495 17.02 14.35 -26.51
C PRO A 495 17.15 15.87 -26.27
N SER A 496 16.06 16.49 -25.83
CA SER A 496 15.99 17.90 -25.49
C SER A 496 15.50 18.08 -24.06
N THR A 497 16.15 18.97 -23.31
CA THR A 497 15.72 19.36 -21.95
C THR A 497 14.93 20.66 -21.92
N ALA A 498 14.53 21.18 -23.09
CA ALA A 498 13.68 22.35 -23.18
C ALA A 498 12.31 22.06 -22.54
N SER A 499 11.69 23.07 -21.93
CA SER A 499 10.39 22.92 -21.25
C SER A 499 9.29 22.38 -22.16
N ALA A 500 9.36 22.61 -23.47
CA ALA A 500 8.40 22.06 -24.44
C ALA A 500 8.46 20.52 -24.56
N ALA A 501 9.61 19.90 -24.29
CA ALA A 501 9.80 18.46 -24.37
C ALA A 501 9.23 17.69 -23.17
N VAL A 502 8.87 18.41 -22.09
CA VAL A 502 8.34 17.81 -20.86
C VAL A 502 6.90 17.35 -21.08
N ILE A 503 6.62 16.07 -20.82
CA ILE A 503 5.29 15.48 -20.98
C ILE A 503 4.46 15.44 -19.69
N GLY A 504 5.08 15.78 -18.56
CA GLY A 504 4.46 15.82 -17.23
C GLY A 504 5.50 16.01 -16.13
N GLU A 505 5.01 16.09 -14.90
CA GLU A 505 5.84 16.07 -13.70
C GLU A 505 5.53 14.84 -12.85
N GLY A 506 6.55 14.31 -12.20
CA GLY A 506 6.44 13.23 -11.24
C GLY A 506 7.00 13.60 -9.87
N ASN A 507 6.76 12.74 -8.90
CA ASN A 507 7.46 12.73 -7.62
C ASN A 507 8.83 12.03 -7.80
N GLY A 508 9.48 11.65 -6.70
CA GLY A 508 10.89 11.25 -6.69
C GLY A 508 11.24 9.99 -7.48
N THR A 509 10.26 9.11 -7.77
CA THR A 509 10.47 7.92 -8.59
C THR A 509 9.25 7.62 -9.45
N ASN A 510 9.46 7.08 -10.66
CA ASN A 510 8.43 6.99 -11.69
C ASN A 510 8.49 5.65 -12.43
N ASN A 511 7.33 5.22 -12.93
CA ASN A 511 7.23 4.11 -13.88
C ASN A 511 6.08 4.29 -14.86
N PHE A 512 6.21 3.74 -16.06
CA PHE A 512 5.21 3.81 -17.12
C PHE A 512 4.79 2.44 -17.62
N GLY A 513 3.49 2.30 -17.89
CA GLY A 513 2.88 1.10 -18.44
C GLY A 513 1.73 1.43 -19.40
N TYR A 514 1.10 0.40 -19.94
CA TYR A 514 -0.07 0.55 -20.80
C TYR A 514 -1.09 -0.54 -20.52
N LEU A 515 -2.33 -0.14 -20.30
CA LEU A 515 -3.43 -1.03 -19.91
C LEU A 515 -4.77 -0.44 -20.37
N ASN A 516 -5.68 -1.28 -20.85
CA ASN A 516 -7.04 -0.91 -21.25
C ASN A 516 -7.13 0.35 -22.14
N GLY A 517 -6.20 0.49 -23.10
CA GLY A 517 -6.22 1.64 -24.02
C GLY A 517 -5.62 2.93 -23.46
N LYS A 518 -4.99 2.87 -22.28
CA LYS A 518 -4.42 4.03 -21.58
C LYS A 518 -2.95 3.81 -21.27
N TYR A 519 -2.18 4.87 -21.41
CA TYR A 519 -0.85 4.99 -20.82
C TYR A 519 -1.01 5.31 -19.34
N LEU A 520 -0.24 4.61 -18.52
CA LEU A 520 -0.21 4.77 -17.08
C LEU A 520 1.10 5.44 -16.68
N HIS A 521 1.02 6.44 -15.82
CA HIS A 521 2.16 7.02 -15.12
C HIS A 521 1.98 6.73 -13.63
N LEU A 522 2.81 5.84 -13.11
CA LEU A 522 2.95 5.59 -11.68
C LEU A 522 4.05 6.50 -11.15
N THR A 523 3.75 7.21 -10.06
CA THR A 523 4.73 8.03 -9.35
C THR A 523 4.64 7.78 -7.86
N MET A 524 5.75 7.91 -7.16
CA MET A 524 5.82 7.69 -5.72
C MET A 524 6.60 8.81 -5.04
N ASP A 525 6.15 9.19 -3.84
CA ASP A 525 6.88 10.08 -2.95
C ASP A 525 8.34 9.61 -2.76
N GLN A 526 9.26 10.55 -2.54
CA GLN A 526 10.68 10.22 -2.42
C GLN A 526 10.99 9.38 -1.16
N GLY A 527 10.91 8.05 -1.28
CA GLY A 527 10.94 7.12 -0.15
C GLY A 527 12.30 6.76 0.42
N PHE A 528 13.39 7.36 -0.08
CA PHE A 528 14.74 7.09 0.42
C PHE A 528 15.18 8.02 1.56
N TYR A 529 14.53 9.17 1.73
CA TYR A 529 14.86 10.17 2.75
C TYR A 529 14.15 9.93 4.08
N CYS A 530 14.63 10.66 5.10
CA CYS A 530 14.25 10.50 6.50
C CYS A 530 13.10 11.41 6.95
N GLY A 531 12.36 10.96 7.96
CA GLY A 531 11.34 11.76 8.64
C GLY A 531 10.16 12.15 7.75
N ILE A 532 9.86 11.33 6.76
CA ILE A 532 8.80 11.62 5.79
C ILE A 532 7.45 11.27 6.44
N PRO A 533 6.51 12.22 6.57
CA PRO A 533 5.25 12.01 7.28
C PRO A 533 4.37 10.93 6.66
N SER A 534 4.44 10.79 5.34
CA SER A 534 3.67 9.81 4.57
C SER A 534 4.41 9.43 3.30
N LEU A 535 4.37 8.16 2.94
CA LEU A 535 4.88 7.67 1.68
C LEU A 535 3.70 7.10 0.89
N ASN A 536 3.55 7.55 -0.35
CA ASN A 536 2.41 7.21 -1.18
C ASN A 536 2.80 6.92 -2.63
N MET A 537 2.00 6.10 -3.28
CA MET A 537 1.98 5.92 -4.73
C MET A 537 0.75 6.56 -5.34
N TYR A 538 0.92 7.13 -6.52
CA TYR A 538 -0.15 7.74 -7.30
C TYR A 538 -0.12 7.26 -8.74
N ILE A 539 -1.29 7.17 -9.37
CA ILE A 539 -1.42 6.85 -10.80
C ILE A 539 -2.16 7.96 -11.51
N SER A 540 -1.59 8.38 -12.64
CA SER A 540 -2.24 9.17 -13.67
C SER A 540 -2.41 8.36 -14.96
N THR A 541 -3.40 8.72 -15.78
CA THR A 541 -3.66 8.04 -17.05
C THR A 541 -3.63 9.01 -18.23
N SER A 542 -3.31 8.53 -19.43
CA SER A 542 -3.44 9.30 -20.67
C SER A 542 -3.90 8.43 -21.83
N ALA A 543 -4.57 9.04 -22.81
CA ALA A 543 -4.87 8.39 -24.09
C ALA A 543 -3.72 8.49 -25.11
N SER A 544 -2.65 9.22 -24.78
CA SER A 544 -1.51 9.48 -25.65
C SER A 544 -0.19 9.21 -24.92
N PRO A 545 0.86 8.72 -25.60
CA PRO A 545 2.18 8.51 -25.00
C PRO A 545 2.85 9.82 -24.54
N THR A 546 2.41 10.97 -25.05
CA THR A 546 2.98 12.28 -24.73
C THR A 546 2.08 13.10 -23.81
N GLY A 547 1.03 12.50 -23.23
CA GLY A 547 0.04 13.21 -22.43
C GLY A 547 -1.02 13.99 -23.24
N PRO A 548 -1.82 14.85 -22.59
CA PRO A 548 -1.73 15.16 -21.16
C PRO A 548 -2.15 13.97 -20.29
N PHE A 549 -1.50 13.82 -19.14
CA PHE A 549 -1.88 12.86 -18.10
C PHE A 549 -2.93 13.49 -17.18
N THR A 550 -3.84 12.66 -16.65
CA THR A 550 -4.84 13.11 -15.67
C THR A 550 -4.19 13.53 -14.36
N GLU A 551 -4.96 14.23 -13.51
CA GLU A 551 -4.58 14.42 -12.11
C GLU A 551 -4.25 13.09 -11.43
N PRO A 552 -3.19 13.05 -10.59
CA PRO A 552 -2.74 11.84 -9.92
C PRO A 552 -3.76 11.39 -8.87
N LYS A 553 -4.09 10.10 -8.90
CA LYS A 553 -4.95 9.47 -7.89
C LYS A 553 -4.09 8.67 -6.92
N LEU A 554 -4.28 8.87 -5.61
CA LEU A 554 -3.65 8.06 -4.58
C LEU A 554 -4.11 6.61 -4.73
N VAL A 555 -3.16 5.68 -4.86
CA VAL A 555 -3.46 4.25 -5.05
C VAL A 555 -2.88 3.36 -3.97
N TYR A 556 -1.89 3.81 -3.21
CA TYR A 556 -1.31 3.04 -2.11
C TYR A 556 -0.59 3.97 -1.13
N SER A 557 -0.65 3.65 0.17
CA SER A 557 0.13 4.32 1.21
C SER A 557 0.91 3.26 1.99
N PHE A 558 2.21 3.48 2.15
CA PHE A 558 3.09 2.51 2.81
C PHE A 558 2.97 2.63 4.33
N SER A 559 2.95 1.47 4.99
CA SER A 559 2.96 1.32 6.45
C SER A 559 4.04 0.35 6.90
N GLU A 560 5.17 0.27 6.17
CA GLU A 560 6.30 -0.58 6.54
C GLU A 560 7.36 0.21 7.33
N TYR A 561 7.73 -0.37 8.46
CA TYR A 561 8.69 0.19 9.40
C TYR A 561 9.86 -0.77 9.61
N TYR A 562 11.04 -0.22 9.86
CA TYR A 562 12.18 -0.95 10.36
C TYR A 562 12.65 -0.32 11.67
N LYS A 563 12.61 -1.09 12.75
CA LYS A 563 13.05 -0.66 14.10
C LYS A 563 12.48 0.70 14.54
N GLY A 564 11.18 0.92 14.33
CA GLY A 564 10.48 2.13 14.79
C GLY A 564 10.45 3.31 13.81
N TYR A 565 11.03 3.17 12.61
CA TYR A 565 11.03 4.24 11.60
C TYR A 565 10.59 3.69 10.25
N ASN A 566 10.05 4.55 9.38
CA ASN A 566 9.65 4.14 8.02
C ASN A 566 10.81 3.42 7.32
N ALA A 567 10.52 2.25 6.74
CA ALA A 567 11.44 1.59 5.85
C ALA A 567 11.68 2.46 4.62
N ARG A 568 12.88 2.38 4.05
CA ARG A 568 13.13 2.98 2.73
C ARG A 568 12.37 2.21 1.68
N VAL A 569 11.58 2.90 0.88
CA VAL A 569 10.81 2.34 -0.25
C VAL A 569 11.21 3.04 -1.54
N TYR A 570 11.30 2.31 -2.64
CA TYR A 570 11.76 2.80 -3.94
C TYR A 570 11.36 1.83 -5.06
N THR A 571 11.70 2.19 -6.31
CA THR A 571 11.42 1.39 -7.53
C THR A 571 9.96 0.93 -7.64
N PRO A 572 8.97 1.85 -7.65
CA PRO A 572 7.59 1.48 -7.95
C PRO A 572 7.49 1.02 -9.41
N ILE A 573 6.88 -0.13 -9.69
CA ILE A 573 6.78 -0.69 -11.05
C ILE A 573 5.38 -1.18 -11.37
N ILE A 574 4.92 -0.90 -12.59
CA ILE A 574 3.67 -1.38 -13.16
C ILE A 574 3.90 -2.73 -13.86
N HIS A 575 3.05 -3.71 -13.54
CA HIS A 575 3.06 -5.03 -14.18
C HIS A 575 1.75 -5.25 -14.96
N ALA A 576 1.55 -4.48 -16.03
CA ALA A 576 0.27 -4.42 -16.76
C ALA A 576 -0.18 -5.74 -17.41
N ALA A 577 0.75 -6.68 -17.64
CA ALA A 577 0.39 -8.00 -18.14
C ALA A 577 -0.22 -8.90 -17.05
N SER A 578 0.07 -8.65 -15.76
CA SER A 578 -0.36 -9.52 -14.67
C SER A 578 -1.87 -9.52 -14.51
N GLN A 579 -2.48 -10.72 -14.56
CA GLN A 579 -3.91 -10.90 -14.40
C GLN A 579 -4.19 -11.80 -13.20
N ASN A 580 -5.26 -11.49 -12.46
CA ASN A 580 -5.74 -12.28 -11.33
C ASN A 580 -7.26 -12.54 -11.39
N GLY A 581 -7.89 -12.24 -12.54
CA GLY A 581 -9.33 -12.41 -12.75
C GLY A 581 -10.22 -11.39 -12.04
N LYS A 582 -9.65 -10.35 -11.41
CA LYS A 582 -10.38 -9.41 -10.54
C LYS A 582 -10.31 -7.94 -10.99
N ASN A 583 -9.81 -7.68 -12.21
CA ASN A 583 -9.60 -6.32 -12.74
C ASN A 583 -8.72 -5.47 -11.80
N GLU A 584 -7.57 -6.01 -11.44
CA GLU A 584 -6.63 -5.39 -10.50
C GLU A 584 -5.22 -5.33 -11.10
N LEU A 585 -4.64 -4.13 -11.06
CA LEU A 585 -3.29 -3.84 -11.53
C LEU A 585 -2.29 -4.33 -10.49
N LEU A 586 -1.31 -5.13 -10.92
CA LEU A 586 -0.16 -5.43 -10.07
C LEU A 586 0.84 -4.28 -10.14
N LEU A 587 1.18 -3.76 -8.96
CA LEU A 587 2.33 -2.91 -8.73
C LEU A 587 3.35 -3.66 -7.87
N THR A 588 4.63 -3.34 -8.05
CA THR A 588 5.65 -3.72 -7.07
C THR A 588 6.45 -2.52 -6.61
N TYR A 589 7.16 -2.69 -5.50
CA TYR A 589 8.15 -1.76 -4.99
C TYR A 589 9.24 -2.53 -4.25
N SER A 590 10.41 -1.93 -4.09
CA SER A 590 11.50 -2.49 -3.29
C SER A 590 11.62 -1.77 -1.96
N ILE A 591 12.06 -2.50 -0.94
CA ILE A 591 12.51 -1.92 0.33
C ILE A 591 14.01 -2.07 0.49
N ASN A 592 14.66 -1.17 1.24
CA ASN A 592 16.11 -1.20 1.49
C ASN A 592 16.43 -1.35 2.97
N PHE A 593 17.62 -1.88 3.26
CA PHE A 593 18.14 -1.98 4.60
C PHE A 593 18.28 -0.56 5.20
N GLY A 594 17.69 -0.36 6.39
CA GLY A 594 17.86 0.85 7.17
C GLY A 594 16.56 1.64 7.40
N ALA A 595 16.62 2.42 8.47
CA ALA A 595 15.54 3.26 8.98
C ALA A 595 16.16 4.54 9.58
N CYS A 596 15.41 5.64 9.58
CA CYS A 596 16.00 6.95 9.79
C CYS A 596 16.07 7.43 11.24
N ALA A 597 17.24 7.26 11.87
CA ALA A 597 17.78 8.21 12.85
C ALA A 597 19.31 8.14 12.99
N GLU A 598 19.94 6.98 12.80
CA GLU A 598 21.40 6.82 12.94
C GLU A 598 21.92 5.72 11.99
N ASN A 599 22.40 6.12 10.80
CA ASN A 599 23.04 5.21 9.83
C ASN A 599 24.44 4.79 10.30
N ASN A 600 24.54 4.08 11.43
CA ASN A 600 25.69 3.23 11.69
C ASN A 600 25.35 1.82 11.15
N GLU A 601 26.29 1.17 10.49
CA GLU A 601 26.20 -0.21 10.00
C GLU A 601 25.70 -1.20 11.07
N ASN A 602 25.95 -0.91 12.35
CA ASN A 602 25.45 -1.69 13.48
C ASN A 602 23.93 -1.57 13.71
N ASN A 603 23.31 -0.45 13.33
CA ASN A 603 21.88 -0.22 13.54
C ASN A 603 21.02 -0.91 12.46
N VAL A 604 21.63 -1.28 11.34
CA VAL A 604 20.97 -1.95 10.20
C VAL A 604 21.02 -3.48 10.30
N LYS A 605 21.87 -4.00 11.20
CA LYS A 605 22.00 -5.44 11.43
C LYS A 605 21.06 -5.89 12.54
N GLU A 606 20.61 -7.13 12.44
CA GLU A 606 19.92 -7.83 13.52
C GLU A 606 20.90 -8.16 14.65
N ASP A 607 20.38 -8.60 15.80
CA ASP A 607 21.20 -8.88 17.00
C ASP A 607 22.32 -9.91 16.80
N ASP A 608 22.24 -10.73 15.75
CA ASP A 608 23.27 -11.71 15.37
C ASP A 608 24.33 -11.16 14.39
N GLY A 609 24.29 -9.85 14.10
CA GLY A 609 25.21 -9.17 13.20
C GLY A 609 24.91 -9.38 11.71
N ASN A 610 23.79 -10.02 11.36
CA ASN A 610 23.38 -10.30 9.98
C ASN A 610 22.24 -9.38 9.53
N LEU A 611 21.95 -9.36 8.24
CA LEU A 611 20.87 -8.55 7.67
C LEU A 611 19.64 -9.43 7.41
N ASP A 612 18.45 -8.90 7.70
CA ASP A 612 17.20 -9.58 7.38
C ASP A 612 16.81 -9.34 5.90
N PRO A 613 16.83 -10.37 5.03
CA PRO A 613 16.51 -10.23 3.61
C PRO A 613 15.07 -9.76 3.36
N TYR A 614 14.19 -9.74 4.36
CA TYR A 614 12.90 -9.07 4.25
C TYR A 614 13.06 -7.62 3.77
N TYR A 615 14.04 -6.89 4.32
CA TYR A 615 14.26 -5.45 4.10
C TYR A 615 15.09 -5.12 2.86
N TYR A 616 15.42 -6.10 2.01
CA TYR A 616 16.03 -5.83 0.70
C TYR A 616 15.37 -6.72 -0.36
N ARG A 617 14.10 -6.42 -0.65
CA ARG A 617 13.24 -7.28 -1.45
C ARG A 617 12.10 -6.50 -2.10
N VAL A 618 11.69 -7.00 -3.26
CA VAL A 618 10.47 -6.60 -3.97
C VAL A 618 9.20 -7.10 -3.24
N LYS A 619 8.20 -6.23 -3.11
CA LYS A 619 6.87 -6.52 -2.54
C LYS A 619 5.79 -6.24 -3.58
N GLY A 620 4.68 -6.99 -3.53
CA GLY A 620 3.56 -6.83 -4.45
C GLY A 620 2.37 -6.12 -3.83
N VAL A 621 1.71 -5.26 -4.61
CA VAL A 621 0.44 -4.59 -4.27
C VAL A 621 -0.51 -4.70 -5.45
N ARG A 622 -1.79 -4.92 -5.19
CA ARG A 622 -2.85 -4.91 -6.19
C ARG A 622 -3.69 -3.67 -6.03
N VAL A 623 -3.98 -3.01 -7.16
CA VAL A 623 -4.80 -1.81 -7.24
C VAL A 623 -6.02 -2.09 -8.12
N PRO A 624 -7.23 -2.08 -7.57
CA PRO A 624 -8.47 -2.18 -8.34
C PRO A 624 -8.55 -1.13 -9.46
N TYR A 625 -8.93 -1.55 -10.67
CA TYR A 625 -9.05 -0.65 -11.83
C TYR A 625 -10.02 0.51 -11.59
N GLU A 626 -11.06 0.29 -10.78
CA GLU A 626 -12.02 1.34 -10.42
C GLU A 626 -11.38 2.53 -9.69
N MET A 627 -10.33 2.31 -8.89
CA MET A 627 -9.60 3.39 -8.20
C MET A 627 -8.95 4.34 -9.22
N ILE A 628 -8.49 3.80 -10.35
CA ILE A 628 -7.78 4.56 -11.39
C ILE A 628 -8.67 4.95 -12.58
N GLY A 629 -9.93 4.49 -12.61
CA GLY A 629 -10.89 4.81 -13.67
C GLY A 629 -10.65 4.02 -14.96
N LEU A 630 -10.26 2.75 -14.83
CA LEU A 630 -10.07 1.80 -15.93
C LEU A 630 -11.14 0.72 -16.02
#